data_AF-A0A924MGN3-F1
#
_entry.id   AF-A0A924MGN3-F1
#
_cell.length_a   1.000
_cell.length_b   1.000
_cell.length_c   1.000
_cell.angle_alpha   90.00
_cell.angle_beta   90.00
_cell.angle_gamma   90.00
#
_symmetry.space_group_name_H-M   'P 1'
#
loop_
_entity.id
_entity.type
_entity.pdbx_description
1 polymer ?
#
loop_
_entity_poly.entity_id
_entity_poly.type
_entity_poly.pdbx_seq_one_letter_code
_entity_poly.pdbx_strand_id
1 'polypeptide(L)'
;KERYKEKGTQNFFTKSELFQLGFRAAKKAGLDTVSAFDYKMGLAFDTVMNVIKAAGQKTLMADINKSMAKMAQNFNDKASKLSLLELIEDANTPQSRLENNSVYVRLMNRAGLINNFAGADAVATWYKRNLYMYSIVQKKISPKDERIMILAGASHVSMIEKFIKDKTFLK
;
A
#
# COMPACT_ATOMS: atom_id res chain seq x y z
N LYS A 1 -17.13 16.65 -25.29
CA LYS A 1 -17.35 16.90 -23.84
C LYS A 1 -18.39 15.91 -23.33
N GLU A 2 -17.99 14.68 -23.05
CA GLU A 2 -18.92 13.70 -22.46
C GLU A 2 -19.02 13.93 -20.95
N ARG A 3 -20.24 14.20 -20.47
CA ARG A 3 -20.53 14.37 -19.04
C ARG A 3 -20.71 12.98 -18.44
N TYR A 4 -19.84 12.62 -17.51
CA TYR A 4 -19.94 11.38 -16.71
C TYR A 4 -21.25 11.39 -15.91
N LYS A 5 -22.19 10.47 -16.23
CA LYS A 5 -23.59 10.54 -15.77
C LYS A 5 -23.84 10.00 -14.36
N GLU A 6 -22.85 9.43 -13.68
CA GLU A 6 -23.02 8.90 -12.32
C GLU A 6 -21.99 9.48 -11.34
N LYS A 7 -22.41 9.78 -10.10
CA LYS A 7 -21.53 10.35 -9.05
C LYS A 7 -20.29 9.48 -8.78
N GLY A 8 -20.42 8.15 -8.88
CA GLY A 8 -19.32 7.20 -8.69
C GLY A 8 -18.26 7.31 -9.78
N THR A 9 -18.68 7.36 -11.06
CA THR A 9 -17.77 7.55 -12.19
C THR A 9 -17.16 8.95 -12.18
N GLN A 10 -17.93 10.01 -11.88
CA GLN A 10 -17.41 11.37 -11.70
C GLN A 10 -16.26 11.42 -10.68
N ASN A 11 -16.41 10.80 -9.51
CA ASN A 11 -15.37 10.79 -8.48
C ASN A 11 -14.12 10.03 -8.92
N PHE A 12 -14.27 8.92 -9.65
CA PHE A 12 -13.12 8.18 -10.19
C PHE A 12 -12.26 9.05 -11.10
N PHE A 13 -12.86 9.75 -12.07
CA PHE A 13 -12.09 10.61 -12.99
C PHE A 13 -11.53 11.87 -12.32
N THR A 14 -12.23 12.44 -11.32
CA THR A 14 -11.86 13.72 -10.70
C THR A 14 -11.00 13.59 -9.46
N LYS A 15 -11.03 12.45 -8.74
CA LYS A 15 -10.36 12.29 -7.44
C LYS A 15 -9.38 11.12 -7.39
N SER A 16 -9.43 10.17 -8.33
CA SER A 16 -8.50 9.02 -8.31
C SER A 16 -7.09 9.45 -8.68
N GLU A 17 -6.09 8.99 -7.93
CA GLU A 17 -4.66 9.13 -8.27
C GLU A 17 -4.32 8.51 -9.63
N LEU A 18 -5.07 7.47 -10.05
CA LEU A 18 -4.92 6.86 -11.37
C LEU A 18 -5.15 7.88 -12.48
N PHE A 19 -6.14 8.77 -12.33
CA PHE A 19 -6.46 9.80 -13.32
C PHE A 19 -5.73 11.11 -13.07
N GLN A 20 -5.65 11.56 -11.83
CA GLN A 20 -5.03 12.84 -11.49
C GLN A 20 -3.51 12.82 -11.64
N LEU A 21 -2.88 11.65 -11.52
CA LEU A 21 -1.43 11.48 -11.67
C LEU A 21 -1.08 10.45 -12.74
N GLY A 22 -1.53 9.19 -12.62
CA GLY A 22 -1.08 8.08 -13.46
C GLY A 22 -1.25 8.31 -14.97
N PHE A 23 -2.50 8.47 -15.43
CA PHE A 23 -2.81 8.68 -16.86
C PHE A 23 -2.29 10.02 -17.38
N ARG A 24 -2.26 11.07 -16.54
CA ARG A 24 -1.70 12.37 -16.95
C ARG A 24 -0.19 12.31 -17.15
N ALA A 25 0.52 11.61 -16.25
CA ALA A 25 1.95 11.37 -16.38
C ALA A 25 2.26 10.53 -17.61
N ALA A 26 1.51 9.44 -17.84
CA ALA A 26 1.66 8.60 -19.03
C ALA A 26 1.46 9.39 -20.34
N LYS A 27 0.40 10.21 -20.41
CA LYS A 27 0.16 11.10 -21.55
C LYS A 27 1.29 12.10 -21.76
N LYS A 28 1.81 12.72 -20.70
CA LYS A 28 2.94 13.67 -20.79
C LYS A 28 4.24 12.98 -21.22
N ALA A 29 4.42 11.71 -20.85
CA ALA A 29 5.55 10.89 -21.26
C ALA A 29 5.41 10.29 -22.67
N GLY A 30 4.31 10.56 -23.39
CA GLY A 30 4.07 10.03 -24.73
C GLY A 30 3.82 8.52 -24.75
N LEU A 31 3.36 7.93 -23.64
CA LEU A 31 3.06 6.50 -23.56
C LEU A 31 1.67 6.19 -24.13
N ASP A 32 1.61 5.21 -25.03
CA ASP A 32 0.35 4.72 -25.59
C ASP A 32 -0.44 3.85 -24.61
N THR A 33 0.25 3.25 -23.62
CA THR A 33 -0.36 2.31 -22.67
C THR A 33 0.15 2.51 -21.23
N VAL A 34 -0.69 2.13 -20.27
CA VAL A 34 -0.35 2.06 -18.84
C VAL A 34 -0.57 0.62 -18.38
N SER A 35 0.45 0.03 -17.74
CA SER A 35 0.36 -1.34 -17.22
C SER A 35 -0.18 -1.35 -15.79
N ALA A 36 -1.30 -2.05 -15.58
CA ALA A 36 -1.78 -2.36 -14.23
C ALA A 36 -1.01 -3.55 -13.63
N PHE A 37 -0.78 -3.53 -12.31
CA PHE A 37 -0.02 -4.56 -11.60
C PHE A 37 -0.61 -4.93 -10.23
N ASP A 38 -1.80 -4.44 -9.88
CA ASP A 38 -2.47 -4.86 -8.65
C ASP A 38 -2.86 -6.34 -8.71
N TYR A 39 -2.75 -7.01 -7.57
CA TYR A 39 -3.18 -8.38 -7.39
C TYR A 39 -4.02 -8.46 -6.12
N LYS A 40 -5.28 -8.87 -6.23
CA LYS A 40 -6.18 -8.92 -5.08
C LYS A 40 -5.88 -10.15 -4.23
N MET A 41 -5.64 -9.90 -2.94
CA MET A 41 -5.49 -10.94 -1.93
C MET A 41 -6.07 -10.41 -0.62
N GLY A 42 -6.93 -11.20 0.01
CA GLY A 42 -7.57 -10.82 1.27
C GLY A 42 -6.59 -10.89 2.44
N LEU A 43 -6.57 -9.85 3.28
CA LEU A 43 -5.88 -9.89 4.56
C LEU A 43 -6.87 -10.43 5.61
N ALA A 44 -6.50 -11.51 6.32
CA ALA A 44 -7.33 -12.10 7.36
C ALA A 44 -7.34 -11.28 8.67
N PHE A 45 -7.64 -9.98 8.57
CA PHE A 45 -7.56 -9.05 9.69
C PHE A 45 -8.50 -9.44 10.85
N ASP A 46 -9.74 -9.81 10.55
CA ASP A 46 -10.70 -10.23 11.57
C ASP A 46 -10.22 -11.47 12.34
N THR A 47 -9.59 -12.41 11.64
CA THR A 47 -8.95 -13.59 12.26
C THR A 47 -7.86 -13.17 13.24
N VAL A 48 -7.00 -12.23 12.85
CA VAL A 48 -5.94 -11.68 13.73
C VAL A 48 -6.56 -11.06 14.98
N MET A 49 -7.58 -10.21 14.84
CA MET A 49 -8.22 -9.55 15.99
C MET A 49 -8.93 -10.53 16.92
N ASN A 50 -9.57 -11.56 16.37
CA ASN A 50 -10.20 -12.62 17.15
C ASN A 50 -9.17 -13.44 17.93
N VAL A 51 -8.03 -13.77 17.32
CA VAL A 51 -6.93 -14.49 17.97
C VAL A 51 -6.33 -13.67 19.10
N ILE A 52 -6.09 -12.37 18.90
CA ILE A 52 -5.61 -11.46 19.95
C ILE A 52 -6.56 -11.44 21.15
N LYS A 53 -7.87 -11.36 20.86
CA LYS A 53 -8.92 -11.36 21.90
C LYS A 53 -8.92 -12.69 22.67
N ALA A 54 -8.91 -13.82 21.98
CA ALA A 54 -8.92 -15.15 22.59
C ALA A 54 -7.66 -15.43 23.41
N ALA A 55 -6.51 -14.93 22.96
CA ALA A 55 -5.23 -15.05 23.67
C ALA A 55 -5.08 -14.06 24.85
N GLY A 56 -6.06 -13.18 25.10
CA GLY A 56 -6.00 -12.21 26.19
C GLY A 56 -4.93 -11.12 26.01
N GLN A 57 -4.45 -10.89 24.79
CA GLN A 57 -3.37 -9.95 24.47
C GLN A 57 -3.85 -8.49 24.46
N LYS A 58 -4.35 -8.01 25.60
CA LYS A 58 -4.98 -6.68 25.76
C LYS A 58 -4.06 -5.52 25.35
N THR A 59 -2.78 -5.56 25.72
CA THR A 59 -1.80 -4.53 25.34
C THR A 59 -1.61 -4.46 23.82
N LEU A 60 -1.50 -5.63 23.15
CA LEU A 60 -1.34 -5.69 21.70
C LEU A 60 -2.59 -5.15 20.97
N MET A 61 -3.78 -5.50 21.46
CA MET A 61 -5.05 -4.95 20.97
C MET A 61 -5.07 -3.42 21.05
N ALA A 62 -4.68 -2.87 22.20
CA ALA A 62 -4.62 -1.43 22.41
C ALA A 62 -3.58 -0.76 21.49
N ASP A 63 -2.41 -1.36 21.31
CA ASP A 63 -1.35 -0.85 20.43
C ASP A 63 -1.80 -0.80 18.96
N ILE A 64 -2.47 -1.84 18.47
CA ILE A 64 -3.02 -1.88 17.10
C ILE A 64 -4.07 -0.78 16.91
N ASN A 65 -5.04 -0.69 17.83
CA ASN A 65 -6.08 0.34 17.75
C ASN A 65 -5.51 1.76 17.80
N LYS A 66 -4.55 2.00 18.71
CA LYS A 66 -3.84 3.29 18.81
C LYS A 66 -3.08 3.62 17.54
N SER A 67 -2.40 2.63 16.95
CA SER A 67 -1.66 2.82 15.69
C SER A 67 -2.59 3.18 14.52
N MET A 68 -3.71 2.47 14.36
CA MET A 68 -4.69 2.74 13.30
C MET A 68 -5.36 4.11 13.49
N ALA A 69 -5.76 4.44 14.73
CA ALA A 69 -6.35 5.74 15.05
C ALA A 69 -5.36 6.89 14.77
N LYS A 70 -4.10 6.75 15.18
CA LYS A 70 -3.06 7.74 14.90
C LYS A 70 -2.83 7.93 13.40
N MET A 71 -2.79 6.84 12.62
CA MET A 71 -2.62 6.92 11.17
C MET A 71 -3.79 7.66 10.51
N ALA A 72 -5.04 7.36 10.91
CA ALA A 72 -6.23 8.03 10.39
C ALA A 72 -6.25 9.52 10.76
N GLN A 73 -5.95 9.86 12.02
CA GLN A 73 -5.88 11.24 12.48
C GLN A 73 -4.80 12.02 11.72
N ASN A 74 -3.57 11.49 11.66
CA ASN A 74 -2.47 12.12 10.94
C ASN A 74 -2.82 12.37 9.47
N PHE A 75 -3.46 11.41 8.80
CA PHE A 75 -3.89 11.59 7.42
C PHE A 75 -4.93 12.70 7.28
N ASN A 76 -5.97 12.71 8.12
CA ASN A 76 -7.01 13.73 8.08
C ASN A 76 -6.47 15.14 8.36
N ASP A 77 -5.59 15.26 9.36
CA ASP A 77 -4.96 16.52 9.73
C ASP A 77 -4.11 17.07 8.58
N LYS A 78 -3.34 16.20 7.90
CA LYS A 78 -2.56 16.59 6.72
C LYS A 78 -3.46 16.91 5.54
N ALA A 79 -4.47 16.09 5.27
CA ALA A 79 -5.39 16.28 4.15
C ALA A 79 -6.20 17.59 4.24
N SER A 80 -6.41 18.12 5.45
CA SER A 80 -7.06 19.42 5.65
C SER A 80 -6.15 20.63 5.41
N LYS A 81 -4.83 20.44 5.33
CA LYS A 81 -3.83 21.53 5.30
C LYS A 81 -2.94 21.51 4.05
N LEU A 82 -2.64 20.33 3.53
CA LEU A 82 -1.69 20.11 2.45
C LEU A 82 -2.41 20.02 1.11
N SER A 83 -1.73 20.49 0.06
CA SER A 83 -2.10 20.20 -1.32
C SER A 83 -1.95 18.71 -1.64
N LEU A 84 -2.56 18.26 -2.74
CA LEU A 84 -2.43 16.87 -3.20
C LEU A 84 -0.96 16.48 -3.46
N LEU A 85 -0.15 17.39 -4.00
CA LEU A 85 1.26 17.12 -4.25
C LEU A 85 2.02 16.91 -2.94
N GLU A 86 1.84 17.80 -1.96
CA GLU A 86 2.47 17.70 -0.65
C GLU A 86 2.04 16.42 0.10
N LEU A 87 0.77 15.98 -0.05
CA LEU A 87 0.31 14.71 0.50
C LEU A 87 1.02 13.50 -0.14
N ILE A 88 1.21 13.54 -1.46
CA ILE A 88 1.93 12.48 -2.18
C ILE A 88 3.41 12.48 -1.77
N GLU A 89 4.05 13.64 -1.66
CA GLU A 89 5.44 13.77 -1.20
C GLU A 89 5.61 13.28 0.24
N ASP A 90 4.71 13.66 1.16
CA ASP A 90 4.69 13.20 2.54
C ASP A 90 4.55 11.68 2.64
N ALA A 91 3.66 11.08 1.85
CA ALA A 91 3.47 9.64 1.80
C ALA A 91 4.70 8.89 1.28
N ASN A 92 5.58 9.55 0.53
CA ASN A 92 6.81 8.98 -0.01
C ASN A 92 8.03 9.10 0.93
N THR A 93 7.91 9.81 2.05
CA THR A 93 9.02 9.96 3.02
C THR A 93 9.39 8.62 3.69
N PRO A 94 10.66 8.42 4.10
CA PRO A 94 11.07 7.22 4.83
C PRO A 94 10.25 6.97 6.09
N GLN A 95 9.87 8.04 6.81
CA GLN A 95 9.04 7.96 8.00
C GLN A 95 7.65 7.41 7.71
N SER A 96 6.95 7.96 6.71
CA SER A 96 5.63 7.47 6.28
C SER A 96 5.67 6.00 5.85
N ARG A 97 6.75 5.57 5.17
CA ARG A 97 6.93 4.16 4.78
C ARG A 97 7.17 3.24 5.97
N LEU A 98 7.92 3.70 6.97
CA LEU A 98 8.13 2.95 8.20
C LEU A 98 6.82 2.78 8.97
N GLU A 99 6.04 3.85 9.12
CA GLU A 99 4.75 3.83 9.79
C GLU A 99 3.76 2.89 9.10
N ASN A 100 3.64 2.98 7.77
CA ASN A 100 2.77 2.09 6.98
C ASN A 100 3.09 0.60 7.15
N ASN A 101 4.37 0.24 7.26
CA ASN A 101 4.79 -1.16 7.42
C ASN A 101 4.69 -1.65 8.87
N SER A 102 4.79 -0.74 9.83
CA SER A 102 4.94 -1.09 11.24
C SER A 102 3.77 -1.92 11.78
N VAL A 103 2.54 -1.65 11.33
CA VAL A 103 1.34 -2.36 11.80
C VAL A 103 1.39 -3.87 11.49
N TYR A 104 1.95 -4.25 10.34
CA TYR A 104 2.04 -5.64 9.93
C TYR A 104 3.09 -6.39 10.76
N VAL A 105 4.37 -6.02 10.61
CA VAL A 105 5.47 -6.81 11.19
C VAL A 105 5.65 -6.57 12.70
N ARG A 106 5.48 -5.33 13.18
CA ARG A 106 5.72 -5.03 14.61
C ARG A 106 4.52 -5.35 15.50
N LEU A 107 3.30 -5.36 14.96
CA LEU A 107 2.08 -5.58 15.73
C LEU A 107 1.37 -6.86 15.32
N MET A 108 0.79 -6.95 14.11
CA MET A 108 -0.02 -8.10 13.70
C MET A 108 0.74 -9.44 13.78
N ASN A 109 2.04 -9.45 13.48
CA ASN A 109 2.87 -10.66 13.54
C ASN A 109 2.93 -11.30 14.95
N ARG A 110 2.62 -10.54 16.02
CA ARG A 110 2.65 -11.00 17.42
C ARG A 110 1.31 -11.58 17.89
N ALA A 111 0.31 -11.60 17.03
CA ALA A 111 -1.02 -12.08 17.39
C ALA A 111 -1.02 -13.59 17.63
N GLY A 112 -1.57 -13.99 18.77
CA GLY A 112 -1.65 -15.38 19.19
C GLY A 112 -0.63 -15.77 20.25
N LEU A 113 -0.87 -16.92 20.88
CA LEU A 113 0.12 -17.58 21.75
C LEU A 113 1.24 -18.20 20.88
N ILE A 114 2.30 -18.71 21.51
CA ILE A 114 3.53 -19.20 20.84
C ILE A 114 3.25 -20.13 19.63
N ASN A 115 2.24 -21.00 19.71
CA ASN A 115 1.90 -21.97 18.67
C ASN A 115 0.72 -21.55 17.77
N ASN A 116 0.28 -20.28 17.84
CA ASN A 116 -0.76 -19.74 16.98
C ASN A 116 -0.13 -18.73 16.01
N PHE A 117 -0.13 -19.08 14.73
CA PHE A 117 0.53 -18.32 13.68
C PHE A 117 -0.40 -17.41 12.88
N ALA A 118 -1.66 -17.22 13.30
CA ALA A 118 -2.63 -16.44 12.52
C ALA A 118 -2.15 -15.01 12.20
N GLY A 119 -1.45 -14.36 13.14
CA GLY A 119 -0.79 -13.08 12.92
C GLY A 119 0.29 -13.13 11.83
N ALA A 120 1.18 -14.12 11.93
CA ALA A 120 2.24 -14.36 10.97
C ALA A 120 1.69 -14.72 9.58
N ASP A 121 0.64 -15.54 9.50
CA ASP A 121 -0.02 -15.93 8.25
C ASP A 121 -0.65 -14.73 7.53
N ALA A 122 -1.28 -13.82 8.28
CA ALA A 122 -1.83 -12.58 7.72
C ALA A 122 -0.71 -11.69 7.16
N VAL A 123 0.39 -11.53 7.90
CA VAL A 123 1.55 -10.75 7.44
C VAL A 123 2.22 -11.42 6.24
N ALA A 124 2.39 -12.74 6.25
CA ALA A 124 2.92 -13.50 5.13
C ALA A 124 2.07 -13.35 3.87
N THR A 125 0.74 -13.32 4.01
CA THR A 125 -0.20 -13.07 2.91
C THR A 125 -0.01 -11.67 2.33
N TRP A 126 0.19 -10.65 3.18
CA TRP A 126 0.53 -9.30 2.72
C TRP A 126 1.87 -9.25 1.98
N TYR A 127 2.92 -9.92 2.49
CA TYR A 127 4.21 -10.05 1.77
C TYR A 127 4.03 -10.74 0.41
N LYS A 128 3.29 -11.85 0.38
CA LYS A 128 3.00 -12.63 -0.84
C LYS A 128 2.30 -11.78 -1.89
N ARG A 129 1.29 -11.00 -1.51
CA ARG A 129 0.61 -10.06 -2.40
C ARG A 129 1.60 -9.06 -3.00
N ASN A 130 2.46 -8.45 -2.18
CA ASN A 130 3.44 -7.47 -2.66
C ASN A 130 4.48 -8.12 -3.60
N LEU A 131 4.90 -9.36 -3.34
CA LEU A 131 5.77 -10.11 -4.26
C LEU A 131 5.08 -10.40 -5.59
N TYR A 132 3.80 -10.77 -5.58
CA TYR A 132 3.04 -11.00 -6.81
C TYR A 132 2.94 -9.72 -7.63
N MET A 133 2.58 -8.61 -6.99
CA MET A 133 2.52 -7.28 -7.62
C MET A 133 3.88 -6.90 -8.23
N TYR A 134 4.98 -7.07 -7.49
CA TYR A 134 6.32 -6.79 -7.99
C TYR A 134 6.73 -7.70 -9.16
N SER A 135 6.36 -8.98 -9.12
CA SER A 135 6.62 -9.90 -10.24
C SER A 135 5.92 -9.49 -11.53
N ILE A 136 4.73 -8.87 -11.44
CA ILE A 136 4.02 -8.34 -12.60
C ILE A 136 4.79 -7.15 -13.17
N VAL A 137 5.29 -6.26 -12.31
CA VAL A 137 6.16 -5.14 -12.72
C VAL A 137 7.38 -5.66 -13.47
N GLN A 138 8.11 -6.62 -12.91
CA GLN A 138 9.30 -7.21 -13.54
C GLN A 138 9.00 -7.81 -14.91
N LYS A 139 7.89 -8.54 -15.06
CA LYS A 139 7.48 -9.16 -16.33
C LYS A 139 7.01 -8.16 -17.39
N LYS A 140 6.67 -6.93 -16.99
CA LYS A 140 6.20 -5.87 -17.89
C LYS A 140 7.31 -4.95 -18.36
N ILE A 141 8.45 -4.96 -17.69
CA ILE A 141 9.61 -4.16 -18.06
C ILE A 141 10.32 -4.82 -19.24
N SER A 142 10.63 -4.01 -20.24
CA SER A 142 11.47 -4.36 -21.38
C SER A 142 12.93 -3.94 -21.11
N PRO A 143 13.93 -4.69 -21.62
CA PRO A 143 15.32 -4.22 -21.62
C PRO A 143 15.55 -2.89 -22.33
N LYS A 144 14.58 -2.42 -23.14
CA LYS A 144 14.62 -1.12 -23.81
C LYS A 144 14.06 0.03 -22.96
N ASP A 145 13.45 -0.27 -21.81
CA ASP A 145 12.88 0.76 -20.94
C ASP A 145 14.00 1.49 -20.18
N GLU A 146 14.12 2.81 -20.39
CA GLU A 146 15.15 3.62 -19.72
C GLU A 146 14.72 4.11 -18.34
N ARG A 147 13.43 4.41 -18.17
CA ARG A 147 12.87 5.01 -16.94
C ARG A 147 11.49 4.43 -16.68
N ILE A 148 11.27 3.92 -15.47
CA ILE A 148 10.03 3.27 -15.06
C ILE A 148 9.46 4.01 -13.85
N MET A 149 8.18 4.39 -13.94
CA MET A 149 7.43 4.95 -12.81
C MET A 149 6.45 3.91 -12.27
N ILE A 150 6.55 3.58 -10.99
CA ILE A 150 5.60 2.70 -10.29
C ILE A 150 4.72 3.59 -9.41
N LEU A 151 3.41 3.58 -9.65
CA LEU A 151 2.41 4.27 -8.84
C LEU A 151 1.54 3.24 -8.13
N ALA A 152 1.55 3.26 -6.79
CA ALA A 152 0.79 2.35 -5.95
C ALA A 152 0.44 3.01 -4.60
N GLY A 153 -0.50 2.43 -3.86
CA GLY A 153 -0.80 2.86 -2.50
C GLY A 153 0.41 2.73 -1.56
N ALA A 154 0.51 3.62 -0.57
CA ALA A 154 1.70 3.79 0.27
C ALA A 154 2.23 2.49 0.91
N SER A 155 1.34 1.62 1.39
CA SER A 155 1.69 0.31 1.97
C SER A 155 2.30 -0.67 0.95
N HIS A 156 1.98 -0.54 -0.34
CA HIS A 156 2.57 -1.38 -1.39
C HIS A 156 3.91 -0.84 -1.84
N VAL A 157 4.03 0.48 -2.03
CA VAL A 157 5.30 1.11 -2.44
C VAL A 157 6.37 0.89 -1.37
N SER A 158 6.00 0.91 -0.09
CA SER A 158 6.93 0.68 1.03
C SER A 158 7.52 -0.75 1.07
N MET A 159 6.89 -1.71 0.39
CA MET A 159 7.37 -3.08 0.20
C MET A 159 8.12 -3.25 -1.11
N ILE A 160 7.56 -2.76 -2.21
CA ILE A 160 8.18 -2.81 -3.54
C ILE A 160 9.55 -2.09 -3.52
N GLU A 161 9.65 -0.95 -2.84
CA GLU A 161 10.93 -0.24 -2.67
C GLU A 161 11.97 -1.11 -1.95
N LYS A 162 11.57 -1.91 -0.95
CA LYS A 162 12.49 -2.84 -0.28
C LYS A 162 12.97 -3.90 -1.25
N PHE A 163 12.09 -4.50 -2.03
CA PHE A 163 12.46 -5.51 -3.03
C PHE A 163 13.42 -4.97 -4.10
N ILE A 164 13.20 -3.72 -4.54
CA ILE A 164 14.08 -3.06 -5.52
C ILE A 164 15.44 -2.74 -4.92
N LYS A 165 15.48 -2.25 -3.67
CA LYS A 165 16.74 -1.89 -2.98
C LYS A 165 17.56 -3.11 -2.57
N ASP A 166 16.89 -4.26 -2.42
CA ASP A 166 17.56 -5.51 -2.13
C ASP A 166 18.34 -5.99 -3.36
N LYS A 167 19.67 -5.80 -3.29
CA LYS A 167 20.62 -6.03 -4.40
C LYS A 167 20.69 -7.50 -4.82
N THR A 168 20.02 -8.43 -4.13
CA THR A 168 19.89 -9.82 -4.57
C THR A 168 18.89 -10.02 -5.71
N PHE A 169 18.01 -9.05 -5.99
CA PHE A 169 16.96 -9.16 -7.03
C PHE A 169 17.30 -8.48 -8.36
N LEU A 170 18.47 -7.84 -8.46
CA LEU A 170 18.96 -7.18 -9.66
C LEU A 170 20.30 -7.82 -10.08
N LYS A 171 20.22 -8.97 -10.74
CA LYS A 171 21.26 -9.47 -11.63
C LYS A 171 20.63 -9.82 -12.97
#